data_AF-A0A7V4UFK0-F1
#
_entry.id   AF-A0A7V4UFK0-F1
#
_cell.length_a   1.000
_cell.length_b   1.000
_cell.length_c   1.000
_cell.angle_alpha   90.00
_cell.angle_beta   90.00
_cell.angle_gamma   90.00
#
_symmetry.space_group_name_H-M   'P 1'
#
loop_
_entity.id
_entity.type
_entity.pdbx_description
1 polymer ?
#
loop_
_entity_poly.entity_id
_entity_poly.type
_entity_poly.pdbx_seq_one_letter_code
_entity_poly.pdbx_strand_id
1 'polypeptide(L)'
;LPDVVGKQLFESFKDPTAAKSLEIKQFDESTARAKSFMVSQAANGQWQIPSHGNYPADAESQLKAVAETLVDLKVMGIASTVATDHGLYGVVDPEKAQVGSTGVGTLVALQDAKGNDLMKLIVGKEVAGATNQRFVRKPTEEVVYVTAIDMTKLPTEFDKWIEKDLLKISTWDVSRVLVKDYVLLPTQTGGMALLPRMDAELSYASDKGEWKLENMLLHTRQGPTPSTLGPLEELNKQKLDDLRNALGDVKIVDVVRKPSGLGGSLQISKDKLTEEQKDALRDFGFFPNPRPDGTLDIYGTNGEVIVDTKEGVEYVLRFGDIAPQADLSSASGSDSNQDKAKSDQDQVKVNRYLFVMTQLAPSVLTPPELTPEPAGPAAEPKPDEGKKDDAKKGDDAKSEEKKDDKPAVVDPQQAERERIRKENERKMSEYRDKKTKAENRVKELNARFADWYYVVSEDVYKKIRLVRSDIVKEASTAKDEGFGVDAFRKLEEEGLKPAAK
;
A
#
# COMPACT_ATOMS: atom_id res chain seq x y z
N LEU A 1 -14.30 40.38 -36.47
CA LEU A 1 -14.20 39.18 -35.60
C LEU A 1 -14.58 37.82 -36.25
N PRO A 2 -14.95 37.68 -37.55
CA PRO A 2 -15.03 36.35 -38.19
C PRO A 2 -13.68 35.64 -38.35
N ASP A 3 -12.59 36.41 -38.31
CA ASP A 3 -11.24 36.01 -38.73
C ASP A 3 -10.48 35.10 -37.74
N VAL A 4 -11.12 34.70 -36.65
CA VAL A 4 -10.55 33.81 -35.61
C VAL A 4 -11.20 32.43 -35.59
N VAL A 5 -12.34 32.24 -36.27
CA VAL A 5 -12.99 30.94 -36.35
C VAL A 5 -12.13 29.97 -37.19
N GLY A 6 -11.91 28.77 -36.66
CA GLY A 6 -11.04 27.75 -37.24
C GLY A 6 -9.56 27.86 -36.83
N LYS A 7 -9.13 28.95 -36.18
CA LYS A 7 -7.77 29.10 -35.64
C LYS A 7 -7.62 28.43 -34.29
N GLN A 8 -6.36 28.13 -33.92
CA GLN A 8 -6.03 27.67 -32.57
C GLN A 8 -6.41 28.72 -31.53
N LEU A 9 -7.00 28.27 -30.42
CA LEU A 9 -7.42 29.15 -29.34
C LEU A 9 -6.21 29.78 -28.60
N PHE A 10 -5.09 29.05 -28.55
CA PHE A 10 -3.83 29.46 -27.94
C PHE A 10 -2.66 29.34 -28.93
N GLU A 11 -2.41 30.36 -29.73
CA GLU A 11 -1.34 30.34 -30.76
C GLU A 11 0.08 30.22 -30.17
N SER A 12 0.27 30.61 -28.91
CA SER A 12 1.55 30.51 -28.19
C SER A 12 1.83 29.10 -27.66
N PHE A 13 0.80 28.27 -27.49
CA PHE A 13 0.95 26.91 -27.00
C PHE A 13 1.04 25.95 -28.19
N LYS A 14 2.26 25.49 -28.50
CA LYS A 14 2.53 24.58 -29.63
C LYS A 14 3.20 23.28 -29.22
N ASP A 15 3.87 23.28 -28.07
CA ASP A 15 4.59 22.11 -27.55
C ASP A 15 3.89 21.60 -26.29
N PRO A 16 3.16 20.47 -26.35
CA PRO A 16 2.49 19.90 -25.19
C PRO A 16 3.48 19.37 -24.14
N THR A 17 4.73 19.10 -24.50
CA THR A 17 5.76 18.59 -23.57
C THR A 17 6.39 19.68 -22.70
N ALA A 18 6.14 20.96 -23.03
CA ALA A 18 6.58 22.09 -22.23
C ALA A 18 5.82 22.23 -20.91
N ALA A 19 4.63 21.61 -20.79
CA ALA A 19 3.80 21.68 -19.60
C ALA A 19 4.44 20.92 -18.42
N LYS A 20 4.69 21.64 -17.33
CA LYS A 20 5.24 21.14 -16.05
C LYS A 20 4.29 21.26 -14.87
N SER A 21 3.11 21.82 -15.09
CA SER A 21 2.05 21.93 -14.08
C SER A 21 0.68 21.93 -14.75
N LEU A 22 -0.30 21.31 -14.10
CA LEU A 22 -1.73 21.41 -14.40
C LEU A 22 -2.47 21.82 -13.13
N GLU A 23 -3.31 22.84 -13.27
CA GLU A 23 -4.22 23.28 -12.23
C GLU A 23 -5.65 23.28 -12.80
N ILE A 24 -6.56 22.63 -12.07
CA ILE A 24 -7.99 22.62 -12.37
C ILE A 24 -8.73 23.16 -11.14
N LYS A 25 -9.47 24.26 -11.29
CA LYS A 25 -10.36 24.79 -10.24
C LYS A 25 -11.80 24.67 -10.67
N GLN A 26 -12.56 23.92 -9.90
CA GLN A 26 -14.00 23.78 -10.04
C GLN A 26 -14.68 24.53 -8.90
N PHE A 27 -15.80 25.17 -9.17
CA PHE A 27 -16.63 25.80 -8.15
C PHE A 27 -17.98 25.08 -8.12
N ASP A 28 -18.33 24.56 -6.95
CA ASP A 28 -19.63 23.98 -6.72
C ASP A 28 -20.59 25.07 -6.23
N GLU A 29 -21.50 25.49 -7.11
CA GLU A 29 -22.50 26.52 -6.82
C GLU A 29 -23.49 26.08 -5.72
N SER A 30 -23.71 24.78 -5.53
CA SER A 30 -24.66 24.25 -4.54
C SER A 30 -24.11 24.31 -3.12
N THR A 31 -22.80 24.07 -2.96
CA THR A 31 -22.10 24.11 -1.67
C THR A 31 -21.33 25.41 -1.45
N ALA A 32 -21.24 26.27 -2.48
CA ALA A 32 -20.41 27.46 -2.54
C ALA A 32 -18.93 27.19 -2.19
N ARG A 33 -18.41 26.02 -2.58
CA ARG A 33 -17.02 25.60 -2.32
C ARG A 33 -16.23 25.49 -3.62
N ALA A 34 -14.99 25.98 -3.60
CA ALA A 34 -14.03 25.76 -4.68
C ALA A 34 -13.23 24.47 -4.42
N LYS A 35 -13.24 23.54 -5.38
CA LYS A 35 -12.37 22.36 -5.41
C LYS A 35 -11.23 22.64 -6.37
N SER A 36 -9.99 22.63 -5.86
CA SER A 36 -8.80 22.80 -6.67
C SER A 36 -7.99 21.51 -6.68
N PHE A 37 -7.67 21.04 -7.88
CA PHE A 37 -6.74 19.96 -8.12
C PHE A 37 -5.50 20.54 -8.81
N MET A 38 -4.32 20.23 -8.31
CA MET A 38 -3.05 20.68 -8.89
C MET A 38 -2.06 19.53 -8.90
N VAL A 39 -1.33 19.40 -10.00
CA VAL A 39 -0.20 18.50 -10.15
C VAL A 39 0.95 19.27 -10.78
N SER A 40 2.15 19.17 -10.21
CA SER A 40 3.32 19.95 -10.65
C SER A 40 4.61 19.17 -10.52
N GLN A 41 5.60 19.51 -11.35
CA GLN A 41 6.94 18.95 -11.27
C GLN A 41 7.79 19.79 -10.31
N ALA A 42 8.32 19.15 -9.26
CA ALA A 42 9.27 19.76 -8.34
C ALA A 42 10.65 19.97 -9.00
N ALA A 43 11.50 20.78 -8.38
CA ALA A 43 12.84 21.10 -8.90
C ALA A 43 13.77 19.88 -9.04
N ASN A 44 13.50 18.80 -8.29
CA ASN A 44 14.21 17.52 -8.39
C ASN A 44 13.72 16.64 -9.55
N GLY A 45 12.75 17.10 -10.35
CA GLY A 45 12.15 16.37 -11.46
C GLY A 45 10.99 15.44 -11.07
N GLN A 46 10.68 15.29 -9.77
CA GLN A 46 9.56 14.45 -9.32
C GLN A 46 8.23 15.18 -9.47
N TRP A 47 7.22 14.46 -9.94
CA TRP A 47 5.85 14.96 -9.95
C TRP A 47 5.24 14.84 -8.57
N GLN A 48 4.46 15.85 -8.18
CA GLN A 48 3.80 15.92 -6.88
C GLN A 48 2.40 16.52 -7.01
N ILE A 49 1.55 16.21 -6.03
CA ILE A 49 0.19 16.76 -5.92
C ILE A 49 0.16 17.70 -4.70
N PRO A 50 0.31 19.02 -4.88
CA PRO A 50 0.37 19.97 -3.77
C PRO A 50 -0.88 19.97 -2.89
N SER A 51 -2.05 19.73 -3.46
CA SER A 51 -3.31 19.63 -2.71
C SER A 51 -3.34 18.46 -1.72
N HIS A 52 -2.43 17.49 -1.86
CA HIS A 52 -2.31 16.31 -1.01
C HIS A 52 -0.94 16.29 -0.29
N GLY A 53 -0.48 17.45 0.17
CA GLY A 53 0.76 17.57 0.95
C GLY A 53 2.03 17.29 0.15
N ASN A 54 2.00 17.45 -1.18
CA ASN A 54 3.05 17.10 -2.14
C ASN A 54 3.26 15.59 -2.28
N TYR A 55 2.19 14.79 -2.29
CA TYR A 55 2.28 13.36 -2.55
C TYR A 55 2.90 13.07 -3.93
N PRO A 56 3.86 12.14 -4.04
CA PRO A 56 4.47 11.78 -5.33
C PRO A 56 3.44 11.28 -6.35
N ALA A 57 3.50 11.81 -7.56
CA ALA A 57 2.61 11.47 -8.67
C ALA A 57 3.34 10.75 -9.81
N ASP A 58 2.59 9.99 -10.59
CA ASP A 58 2.99 9.48 -11.90
C ASP A 58 2.26 10.26 -13.00
N ALA A 59 2.60 11.54 -13.10
CA ALA A 59 1.82 12.52 -13.87
C ALA A 59 2.33 12.75 -15.29
N GLU A 60 3.51 12.24 -15.66
CA GLU A 60 4.15 12.61 -16.92
C GLU A 60 3.31 12.23 -18.15
N SER A 61 2.89 10.97 -18.22
CA SER A 61 2.08 10.46 -19.35
C SER A 61 0.68 11.10 -19.36
N GLN A 62 0.08 11.24 -18.17
CA GLN A 62 -1.27 11.78 -18.02
C GLN A 62 -1.33 13.27 -18.38
N LEU A 63 -0.35 14.06 -17.91
CA LEU A 63 -0.25 15.48 -18.24
C LEU A 63 0.01 15.69 -19.72
N LYS A 64 0.88 14.88 -20.33
CA LYS A 64 1.13 14.95 -21.77
C LYS A 64 -0.15 14.71 -22.56
N ALA A 65 -0.93 13.69 -22.21
CA ALA A 65 -2.21 13.42 -22.86
C ALA A 65 -3.20 14.60 -22.70
N VAL A 66 -3.27 15.20 -21.50
CA VAL A 66 -4.06 16.42 -21.26
C VAL A 66 -3.57 17.57 -22.15
N ALA A 67 -2.27 17.84 -22.16
CA ALA A 67 -1.65 18.92 -22.94
C ALA A 67 -1.88 18.76 -24.45
N GLU A 68 -1.82 17.53 -24.98
CA GLU A 68 -2.14 17.20 -26.38
C GLU A 68 -3.60 17.48 -26.72
N THR A 69 -4.54 17.24 -25.81
CA THR A 69 -5.96 17.58 -26.07
C THR A 69 -6.21 19.08 -26.08
N LEU A 70 -5.41 19.82 -25.31
CA LEU A 70 -5.59 21.25 -25.08
C LEU A 70 -4.86 22.10 -26.14
N VAL A 71 -3.73 21.63 -26.68
CA VAL A 71 -2.97 22.33 -27.74
C VAL A 71 -3.75 22.42 -29.05
N ASP A 72 -4.60 21.43 -29.32
CA ASP A 72 -5.41 21.32 -30.54
C ASP A 72 -6.77 22.02 -30.46
N LEU A 73 -7.05 22.75 -29.38
CA LEU A 73 -8.30 23.48 -29.22
C LEU A 73 -8.43 24.57 -30.30
N LYS A 74 -9.50 24.48 -31.09
CA LYS A 74 -9.85 25.44 -32.13
C LYS A 74 -11.08 26.25 -31.74
N VAL A 75 -11.11 27.50 -32.16
CA VAL A 75 -12.29 28.35 -32.05
C VAL A 75 -13.32 27.87 -33.08
N MET A 76 -14.42 27.29 -32.64
CA MET A 76 -15.53 26.87 -33.52
C MET A 76 -16.50 28.02 -33.80
N GLY A 77 -16.59 28.96 -32.86
CA GLY A 77 -17.47 30.13 -32.97
C GLY A 77 -17.22 31.12 -31.85
N ILE A 78 -17.87 32.28 -31.96
CA ILE A 78 -17.91 33.31 -30.92
C ILE A 78 -19.36 33.38 -30.42
N ALA A 79 -19.55 33.19 -29.12
CA ALA A 79 -20.87 33.21 -28.50
C ALA A 79 -21.26 34.62 -28.03
N SER A 80 -20.34 35.36 -27.41
CA SER A 80 -20.55 36.75 -26.99
C SER A 80 -19.22 37.48 -26.88
N THR A 81 -19.26 38.80 -26.94
CA THR A 81 -18.12 39.70 -26.66
C THR A 81 -18.43 40.64 -25.49
N VAL A 82 -19.52 40.40 -24.76
CA VAL A 82 -20.01 41.27 -23.70
C VAL A 82 -19.77 40.62 -22.34
N ALA A 83 -19.09 41.36 -21.45
CA ALA A 83 -18.72 40.90 -20.11
C ALA A 83 -19.93 40.45 -19.27
N THR A 84 -21.06 41.15 -19.38
CA THR A 84 -22.28 40.86 -18.62
C THR A 84 -22.88 39.50 -18.93
N ASP A 85 -22.53 38.90 -20.07
CA ASP A 85 -23.08 37.62 -20.49
C ASP A 85 -22.29 36.43 -19.92
N HIS A 86 -21.17 36.66 -19.23
CA HIS A 86 -20.31 35.58 -18.72
C HIS A 86 -21.07 34.61 -17.80
N GLY A 87 -21.97 35.13 -16.96
CA GLY A 87 -22.83 34.31 -16.10
C GLY A 87 -23.82 33.43 -16.87
N LEU A 88 -24.30 33.91 -18.02
CA LEU A 88 -25.21 33.14 -18.88
C LEU A 88 -24.52 31.88 -19.42
N TYR A 89 -23.28 32.06 -19.92
CA TYR A 89 -22.48 31.00 -20.54
C TYR A 89 -21.71 30.13 -19.54
N GLY A 90 -21.71 30.49 -18.25
CA GLY A 90 -20.99 29.74 -17.22
C GLY A 90 -19.48 29.96 -17.26
N VAL A 91 -19.00 31.12 -17.71
CA VAL A 91 -17.57 31.41 -17.88
C VAL A 91 -17.06 32.49 -16.92
N VAL A 92 -17.76 32.68 -15.79
CA VAL A 92 -17.28 33.50 -14.68
C VAL A 92 -16.04 32.84 -14.08
N ASP A 93 -15.04 33.65 -13.76
CA ASP A 93 -13.76 33.19 -13.25
C ASP A 93 -13.89 32.65 -11.82
N PRO A 94 -13.55 31.37 -11.57
CA PRO A 94 -13.64 30.79 -10.23
C PRO A 94 -12.66 31.41 -9.22
N GLU A 95 -11.57 32.07 -9.68
CA GLU A 95 -10.63 32.75 -8.76
C GLU A 95 -11.21 34.06 -8.22
N LYS A 96 -12.22 34.63 -8.90
CA LYS A 96 -12.90 35.88 -8.52
C LYS A 96 -14.32 35.62 -8.00
N ALA A 97 -14.76 34.37 -8.03
CA ALA A 97 -16.09 33.99 -7.57
C ALA A 97 -16.20 34.10 -6.04
N GLN A 98 -17.38 34.50 -5.59
CA GLN A 98 -17.75 34.60 -4.18
C GLN A 98 -18.96 33.71 -3.89
N VAL A 99 -19.24 33.47 -2.61
CA VAL A 99 -20.45 32.75 -2.17
C VAL A 99 -21.70 33.42 -2.79
N GLY A 100 -22.49 32.65 -3.53
CA GLY A 100 -23.67 33.14 -4.27
C GLY A 100 -23.40 33.60 -5.71
N SER A 101 -22.16 33.48 -6.21
CA SER A 101 -21.85 33.69 -7.64
C SER A 101 -22.51 32.60 -8.48
N THR A 102 -23.18 33.01 -9.57
CA THR A 102 -23.86 32.10 -10.50
C THR A 102 -23.19 32.11 -11.86
N GLY A 103 -23.11 30.96 -12.51
CA GLY A 103 -22.45 30.80 -13.81
C GLY A 103 -20.93 30.74 -13.70
N VAL A 104 -20.40 30.14 -12.63
CA VAL A 104 -18.97 29.97 -12.43
C VAL A 104 -18.45 28.82 -13.30
N GLY A 105 -17.37 29.08 -14.04
CA GLY A 105 -16.73 28.09 -14.90
C GLY A 105 -15.67 27.27 -14.18
N THR A 106 -15.20 26.21 -14.87
CA THR A 106 -14.03 25.43 -14.46
C THR A 106 -12.77 26.07 -15.05
N LEU A 107 -11.85 26.51 -14.21
CA LEU A 107 -10.55 26.99 -14.66
C LEU A 107 -9.61 25.81 -14.92
N VAL A 108 -8.95 25.83 -16.07
CA VAL A 108 -7.89 24.90 -16.46
C VAL A 108 -6.65 25.72 -16.83
N ALA A 109 -5.55 25.50 -16.14
CA ALA A 109 -4.28 26.19 -16.39
C ALA A 109 -3.15 25.17 -16.59
N LEU A 110 -2.35 25.39 -17.63
CA LEU A 110 -1.10 24.67 -17.89
C LEU A 110 0.06 25.65 -17.81
N GLN A 111 1.09 25.30 -17.04
CA GLN A 111 2.26 26.15 -16.84
C GLN A 111 3.56 25.45 -17.23
N ASP A 112 4.55 26.22 -17.64
CA ASP A 112 5.91 25.74 -17.92
C ASP A 112 6.75 25.55 -16.64
N ALA A 113 7.99 25.09 -16.80
CA ALA A 113 8.94 24.91 -15.69
C ALA A 113 9.25 26.19 -14.90
N LYS A 114 9.00 27.37 -15.47
CA LYS A 114 9.23 28.68 -14.86
C LYS A 114 7.97 29.25 -14.21
N GLY A 115 6.85 28.56 -14.29
CA GLY A 115 5.55 29.02 -13.81
C GLY A 115 4.86 30.01 -14.75
N ASN A 116 5.27 30.11 -16.03
CA ASN A 116 4.53 30.90 -17.00
C ASN A 116 3.33 30.11 -17.51
N ASP A 117 2.17 30.76 -17.59
CA ASP A 117 0.96 30.19 -18.17
C ASP A 117 1.18 29.92 -19.68
N LEU A 118 1.31 28.66 -20.06
CA LEU A 118 1.25 28.23 -21.46
C LEU A 118 -0.17 28.40 -22.00
N MET A 119 -1.14 28.12 -21.13
CA MET A 119 -2.57 28.22 -21.38
C MET A 119 -3.28 28.47 -20.06
N LYS A 120 -4.30 29.32 -20.10
CA LYS A 120 -5.27 29.49 -19.02
C LYS A 120 -6.67 29.67 -19.63
N LEU A 121 -7.59 28.75 -19.32
CA LEU A 121 -8.90 28.67 -19.94
C LEU A 121 -9.99 28.45 -18.89
N ILE A 122 -11.08 29.21 -18.99
CA ILE A 122 -12.30 28.99 -18.20
C ILE A 122 -13.28 28.24 -19.08
N VAL A 123 -13.71 27.07 -18.64
CA VAL A 123 -14.65 26.18 -19.33
C VAL A 123 -16.01 26.26 -18.67
N GLY A 124 -17.02 26.65 -19.43
CA GLY A 124 -18.38 26.85 -18.97
C GLY A 124 -19.35 25.74 -19.40
N LYS A 125 -20.60 26.18 -19.62
CA LYS A 125 -21.73 25.29 -19.94
C LYS A 125 -21.57 24.62 -21.30
N GLU A 126 -22.22 23.48 -21.46
CA GLU A 126 -22.34 22.81 -22.76
C GLU A 126 -23.24 23.61 -23.70
N VAL A 127 -22.89 23.59 -24.98
CA VAL A 127 -23.69 24.19 -26.04
C VAL A 127 -24.88 23.27 -26.33
N ALA A 128 -26.10 23.80 -26.18
CA ALA A 128 -27.31 23.04 -26.41
C ALA A 128 -27.35 22.46 -27.84
N GLY A 129 -27.58 21.15 -27.95
CA GLY A 129 -27.71 20.46 -29.23
C GLY A 129 -26.39 20.10 -29.93
N ALA A 130 -25.23 20.32 -29.30
CA ALA A 130 -23.93 19.96 -29.85
C ALA A 130 -23.13 19.05 -28.89
N THR A 131 -22.64 17.92 -29.39
CA THR A 131 -21.85 16.97 -28.60
C THR A 131 -20.46 17.54 -28.30
N ASN A 132 -20.02 17.50 -27.04
CA ASN A 132 -18.70 17.92 -26.56
C ASN A 132 -18.30 19.38 -26.87
N GLN A 133 -19.26 20.25 -27.19
CA GLN A 133 -18.99 21.67 -27.35
C GLN A 133 -19.32 22.42 -26.08
N ARG A 134 -18.40 23.28 -25.63
CA ARG A 134 -18.58 24.11 -24.45
C ARG A 134 -18.23 25.56 -24.75
N PHE A 135 -18.86 26.46 -24.00
CA PHE A 135 -18.47 27.86 -23.96
C PHE A 135 -17.17 27.99 -23.17
N VAL A 136 -16.19 28.71 -23.72
CA VAL A 136 -14.90 28.89 -23.07
C VAL A 136 -14.44 30.34 -23.15
N ARG A 137 -13.65 30.77 -22.17
CA ARG A 137 -13.13 32.14 -22.10
C ARG A 137 -11.70 32.15 -21.58
N LYS A 138 -10.83 32.97 -22.19
CA LYS A 138 -9.53 33.29 -21.62
C LYS A 138 -9.74 34.29 -20.47
N PRO A 139 -9.19 34.08 -19.26
CA PRO A 139 -9.48 34.97 -18.11
C PRO A 139 -9.18 36.45 -18.35
N THR A 140 -8.22 36.76 -19.24
CA THR A 140 -7.79 38.10 -19.63
C THR A 140 -8.66 38.75 -20.71
N GLU A 141 -9.62 38.01 -21.27
CA GLU A 141 -10.47 38.46 -22.38
C GLU A 141 -11.95 38.42 -22.01
N GLU A 142 -12.70 39.34 -22.61
CA GLU A 142 -14.16 39.42 -22.46
C GLU A 142 -14.90 38.51 -23.44
N VAL A 143 -14.22 38.03 -24.48
CA VAL A 143 -14.81 37.24 -25.57
C VAL A 143 -15.05 35.80 -25.13
N VAL A 144 -16.28 35.34 -25.33
CA VAL A 144 -16.70 33.95 -25.09
C VAL A 144 -16.63 33.19 -26.41
N TYR A 145 -15.80 32.17 -26.45
CA TYR A 145 -15.62 31.28 -27.60
C TYR A 145 -16.41 29.99 -27.42
N VAL A 146 -16.64 29.29 -28.53
CA VAL A 146 -17.12 27.90 -28.52
C VAL A 146 -15.98 27.00 -28.99
N THR A 147 -15.71 25.93 -28.25
CA THR A 147 -14.72 24.92 -28.65
C THR A 147 -15.21 23.51 -28.30
N ALA A 148 -14.64 22.51 -28.97
CA ALA A 148 -14.86 21.12 -28.64
C ALA A 148 -13.86 20.68 -27.57
N ILE A 149 -14.32 20.48 -26.34
CA ILE A 149 -13.49 20.06 -25.20
C ILE A 149 -14.16 18.90 -24.48
N ASP A 150 -13.40 17.84 -24.29
CA ASP A 150 -13.83 16.64 -23.60
C ASP A 150 -13.35 16.66 -22.15
N MET A 151 -14.26 16.99 -21.23
CA MET A 151 -13.95 17.07 -19.80
C MET A 151 -13.53 15.72 -19.20
N THR A 152 -13.89 14.60 -19.82
CA THR A 152 -13.50 13.26 -19.34
C THR A 152 -12.00 13.00 -19.48
N LYS A 153 -11.33 13.78 -20.35
CA LYS A 153 -9.86 13.74 -20.52
C LYS A 153 -9.13 14.65 -19.54
N LEU A 154 -9.83 15.32 -18.64
CA LEU A 154 -9.28 16.20 -17.61
C LEU A 154 -9.59 15.64 -16.21
N PRO A 155 -9.03 14.47 -15.84
CA PRO A 155 -9.33 13.86 -14.56
C PRO A 155 -8.80 14.73 -13.42
N THR A 156 -9.64 14.93 -12.40
CA THR A 156 -9.29 15.60 -11.15
C THR A 156 -9.20 14.62 -9.98
N GLU A 157 -9.48 13.35 -10.24
CA GLU A 157 -9.46 12.29 -9.23
C GLU A 157 -8.01 11.93 -8.88
N PHE A 158 -7.69 11.99 -7.58
CA PHE A 158 -6.35 11.72 -7.07
C PHE A 158 -5.75 10.40 -7.57
N ASP A 159 -6.54 9.33 -7.61
CA ASP A 159 -6.12 7.98 -8.01
C ASP A 159 -5.67 7.86 -9.48
N LYS A 160 -6.07 8.81 -10.34
CA LYS A 160 -5.66 8.85 -11.76
C LYS A 160 -4.26 9.40 -11.96
N TRP A 161 -3.69 10.05 -10.95
CA TRP A 161 -2.40 10.74 -11.03
C TRP A 161 -1.31 10.05 -10.22
N ILE A 162 -1.60 8.93 -9.58
CA ILE A 162 -0.68 8.25 -8.67
C ILE A 162 -0.59 6.75 -8.94
N GLU A 163 0.46 6.14 -8.40
CA GLU A 163 0.56 4.69 -8.31
C GLU A 163 -0.41 4.15 -7.24
N LYS A 164 -1.56 3.66 -7.70
CA LYS A 164 -2.68 3.21 -6.86
C LYS A 164 -2.43 1.93 -6.07
N ASP A 165 -1.57 1.02 -6.54
CA ASP A 165 -1.25 -0.21 -5.81
C ASP A 165 -0.38 0.16 -4.61
N LEU A 166 -0.99 0.15 -3.43
CA LEU A 166 -0.35 0.61 -2.21
C LEU A 166 0.81 -0.31 -1.81
N LEU A 167 0.51 -1.61 -1.66
CA LEU A 167 1.40 -2.57 -1.03
C LEU A 167 2.47 -3.09 -1.98
N LYS A 168 2.24 -3.04 -3.30
CA LYS A 168 3.17 -3.61 -4.29
C LYS A 168 3.55 -5.06 -3.94
N ILE A 169 2.54 -5.80 -3.48
CA ILE A 169 2.65 -7.18 -3.04
C ILE A 169 2.07 -8.10 -4.11
N SER A 170 2.82 -9.14 -4.45
CA SER A 170 2.31 -10.26 -5.23
C SER A 170 1.55 -11.19 -4.30
N THR A 171 0.27 -11.41 -4.58
CA THR A 171 -0.60 -12.30 -3.79
C THR A 171 -0.11 -13.75 -3.80
N TRP A 172 0.63 -14.14 -4.83
CA TRP A 172 1.29 -15.45 -4.96
C TRP A 172 2.49 -15.62 -4.03
N ASP A 173 3.08 -14.52 -3.57
CA ASP A 173 4.23 -14.54 -2.68
C ASP A 173 3.84 -14.52 -1.21
N VAL A 174 2.56 -14.35 -0.88
CA VAL A 174 2.06 -14.48 0.50
C VAL A 174 2.35 -15.90 1.00
N SER A 175 3.11 -16.01 2.09
CA SER A 175 3.47 -17.29 2.72
C SER A 175 2.83 -17.46 4.09
N ARG A 176 2.66 -16.36 4.85
CA ARG A 176 2.07 -16.37 6.18
C ARG A 176 1.26 -15.10 6.43
N VAL A 177 0.15 -15.24 7.14
CA VAL A 177 -0.69 -14.14 7.59
C VAL A 177 -0.94 -14.30 9.09
N LEU A 178 -0.62 -13.27 9.87
CA LEU A 178 -0.97 -13.18 11.28
C LEU A 178 -2.04 -12.09 11.45
N VAL A 179 -3.23 -12.50 11.84
CA VAL A 179 -4.37 -11.62 12.11
C VAL A 179 -4.46 -11.38 13.60
N LYS A 180 -4.27 -10.14 14.05
CA LYS A 180 -4.50 -9.74 15.44
C LYS A 180 -5.76 -8.89 15.53
N ASP A 181 -6.84 -9.52 15.96
CA ASP A 181 -8.09 -8.85 16.23
C ASP A 181 -8.10 -8.29 17.65
N TYR A 182 -8.03 -6.97 17.73
CA TYR A 182 -8.16 -6.20 18.96
C TYR A 182 -8.90 -4.89 18.69
N VAL A 183 -9.33 -4.25 19.77
CA VAL A 183 -9.88 -2.89 19.74
C VAL A 183 -9.23 -2.08 20.85
N LEU A 184 -8.90 -0.82 20.57
CA LEU A 184 -8.52 0.14 21.61
C LEU A 184 -9.77 0.92 22.04
N LEU A 185 -10.07 0.92 23.34
CA LEU A 185 -11.18 1.71 23.90
C LEU A 185 -10.65 2.81 24.83
N PRO A 186 -11.26 4.00 24.83
CA PRO A 186 -10.90 5.06 25.77
C PRO A 186 -11.23 4.64 27.21
N THR A 187 -10.33 4.95 28.14
CA THR A 187 -10.51 4.73 29.58
C THR A 187 -10.99 6.00 30.26
N GLN A 188 -11.61 5.87 31.45
CA GLN A 188 -12.04 7.01 32.25
C GLN A 188 -10.88 7.93 32.69
N THR A 189 -9.65 7.43 32.64
CA THR A 189 -8.42 8.17 32.96
C THR A 189 -7.81 8.90 31.76
N GLY A 190 -8.48 8.90 30.59
CA GLY A 190 -7.99 9.55 29.37
C GLY A 190 -6.91 8.77 28.61
N GLY A 191 -6.69 7.49 28.95
CA GLY A 191 -5.81 6.58 28.22
C GLY A 191 -6.60 5.67 27.27
N MET A 192 -5.89 4.73 26.61
CA MET A 192 -6.52 3.67 25.82
C MET A 192 -6.28 2.31 26.46
N ALA A 193 -7.32 1.48 26.53
CA ALA A 193 -7.22 0.08 26.91
C ALA A 193 -7.22 -0.81 25.66
N LEU A 194 -6.17 -1.62 25.52
CA LEU A 194 -6.10 -2.66 24.49
C LEU A 194 -6.94 -3.85 24.90
N LEU A 195 -7.97 -4.16 24.11
CA LEU A 195 -8.81 -5.34 24.27
C LEU A 195 -8.52 -6.33 23.14
N PRO A 196 -7.55 -7.24 23.32
CA PRO A 196 -7.32 -8.32 22.37
C PRO A 196 -8.50 -9.30 22.39
N ARG A 197 -8.83 -9.86 21.23
CA ARG A 197 -9.91 -10.84 21.05
C ARG A 197 -9.39 -12.13 20.44
N MET A 198 -8.55 -12.02 19.42
CA MET A 198 -7.97 -13.18 18.74
C MET A 198 -6.63 -12.85 18.12
N ASP A 199 -5.67 -13.75 18.24
CA ASP A 199 -4.49 -13.80 17.37
C ASP A 199 -4.55 -15.10 16.56
N ALA A 200 -4.51 -15.03 15.24
CA ALA A 200 -4.56 -16.20 14.36
C ALA A 200 -3.40 -16.19 13.36
N GLU A 201 -2.61 -17.26 13.37
CA GLU A 201 -1.48 -17.47 12.47
C GLU A 201 -1.85 -18.51 11.42
N LEU A 202 -1.83 -18.07 10.15
CA LEU A 202 -2.23 -18.84 8.99
C LEU A 202 -1.04 -18.94 8.03
N SER A 203 -0.71 -20.15 7.58
CA SER A 203 0.27 -20.37 6.51
C SER A 203 -0.44 -20.71 5.20
N TYR A 204 0.15 -20.28 4.09
CA TYR A 204 -0.37 -20.54 2.74
C TYR A 204 0.69 -21.25 1.89
N ALA A 205 0.39 -22.49 1.52
CA ALA A 205 1.19 -23.29 0.61
C ALA A 205 0.78 -22.99 -0.84
N SER A 206 1.41 -21.99 -1.44
CA SER A 206 1.08 -21.51 -2.80
C SER A 206 1.22 -22.56 -3.91
N ASP A 207 2.08 -23.56 -3.72
CA ASP A 207 2.30 -24.69 -4.63
C ASP A 207 1.12 -25.66 -4.65
N LYS A 208 0.38 -25.75 -3.53
CA LYS A 208 -0.80 -26.60 -3.37
C LYS A 208 -2.11 -25.83 -3.39
N GLY A 209 -2.06 -24.51 -3.21
CA GLY A 209 -3.25 -23.68 -3.01
C GLY A 209 -3.94 -23.93 -1.68
N GLU A 210 -3.19 -24.30 -0.64
CA GLU A 210 -3.74 -24.76 0.63
C GLU A 210 -3.41 -23.82 1.80
N TRP A 211 -4.44 -23.52 2.59
CA TRP A 211 -4.33 -22.80 3.85
C TRP A 211 -4.21 -23.76 5.03
N LYS A 212 -3.39 -23.39 6.01
CA LYS A 212 -3.26 -24.12 7.28
C LYS A 212 -3.29 -23.13 8.45
N LEU A 213 -4.02 -23.50 9.50
CA LEU A 213 -3.98 -22.80 10.78
C LEU A 213 -2.80 -23.34 11.59
N GLU A 214 -1.80 -22.50 11.80
CA GLU A 214 -0.63 -22.86 12.61
C GLU A 214 -0.92 -22.65 14.10
N ASN A 215 -1.55 -21.53 14.43
CA ASN A 215 -1.89 -21.19 15.81
C ASN A 215 -3.11 -20.27 15.86
N MET A 216 -3.93 -20.40 16.90
CA MET A 216 -4.98 -19.44 17.23
C MET A 216 -5.06 -19.28 18.75
N LEU A 217 -5.01 -18.04 19.21
CA LEU A 217 -5.18 -17.65 20.61
C LEU A 217 -6.44 -16.81 20.73
N LEU A 218 -7.38 -17.26 21.56
CA LEU A 218 -8.56 -16.48 21.92
C LEU A 218 -8.31 -15.80 23.26
N HIS A 219 -8.52 -14.49 23.29
CA HIS A 219 -8.34 -13.70 24.50
C HIS A 219 -9.67 -13.62 25.24
N THR A 220 -9.73 -14.29 26.39
CA THR A 220 -10.89 -14.29 27.28
C THR A 220 -10.60 -13.49 28.55
N ARG A 221 -11.59 -13.36 29.45
CA ARG A 221 -11.36 -12.76 30.78
C ARG A 221 -10.30 -13.49 31.62
N GLN A 222 -10.03 -14.76 31.33
CA GLN A 222 -9.04 -15.58 32.04
C GLN A 222 -7.65 -15.51 31.40
N GLY A 223 -7.49 -14.77 30.29
CA GLY A 223 -6.24 -14.64 29.54
C GLY A 223 -6.29 -15.31 28.15
N PRO A 224 -5.15 -15.33 27.44
CA PRO A 224 -5.03 -15.98 26.14
C PRO A 224 -5.16 -17.50 26.28
N THR A 225 -6.09 -18.09 25.55
CA THR A 225 -6.36 -19.53 25.53
C THR A 225 -6.15 -20.07 24.12
N PRO A 226 -5.32 -21.12 23.93
CA PRO A 226 -5.18 -21.77 22.64
C PRO A 226 -6.51 -22.33 22.14
N SER A 227 -6.82 -22.09 20.87
CA SER A 227 -7.97 -22.64 20.16
C SER A 227 -7.47 -23.41 18.95
N THR A 228 -7.95 -24.63 18.77
CA THR A 228 -7.76 -25.40 17.54
C THR A 228 -9.08 -25.52 16.79
N LEU A 229 -9.03 -26.01 15.56
CA LEU A 229 -10.24 -26.40 14.84
C LEU A 229 -10.88 -27.59 15.57
N GLY A 230 -12.18 -27.49 15.85
CA GLY A 230 -12.97 -28.62 16.35
C GLY A 230 -13.15 -29.72 15.30
N PRO A 231 -13.65 -30.91 15.69
CA PRO A 231 -13.86 -32.05 14.78
C PRO A 231 -14.81 -31.74 13.60
N LEU A 232 -15.71 -30.77 13.80
CA LEU A 232 -16.73 -30.33 12.85
C LEU A 232 -16.45 -28.93 12.30
N GLU A 233 -15.24 -28.42 12.50
CA GLU A 233 -14.82 -27.12 12.00
C GLU A 233 -13.78 -27.28 10.89
N GLU A 234 -13.89 -26.47 9.85
CA GLU A 234 -12.88 -26.36 8.80
C GLU A 234 -12.51 -24.90 8.54
N LEU A 235 -11.36 -24.68 7.91
CA LEU A 235 -10.99 -23.35 7.47
C LEU A 235 -11.94 -22.85 6.38
N ASN A 236 -12.35 -21.60 6.52
CA ASN A 236 -13.12 -20.91 5.51
C ASN A 236 -12.22 -20.43 4.37
N LYS A 237 -11.85 -21.36 3.48
CA LYS A 237 -10.94 -21.11 2.35
C LYS A 237 -11.35 -19.90 1.51
N GLN A 238 -12.65 -19.72 1.27
CA GLN A 238 -13.16 -18.57 0.52
C GLN A 238 -12.75 -17.24 1.17
N LYS A 239 -12.97 -17.10 2.48
CA LYS A 239 -12.62 -15.87 3.21
C LYS A 239 -11.11 -15.63 3.26
N LEU A 240 -10.33 -16.70 3.38
CA LEU A 240 -8.86 -16.62 3.39
C LEU A 240 -8.30 -16.22 2.00
N ASP A 241 -8.89 -16.75 0.93
CA ASP A 241 -8.56 -16.35 -0.44
C ASP A 241 -9.01 -14.91 -0.74
N ASP A 242 -10.19 -14.51 -0.25
CA ASP A 242 -10.66 -13.12 -0.33
C ASP A 242 -9.69 -12.16 0.39
N LEU A 243 -9.18 -12.54 1.56
CA LEU A 243 -8.12 -11.79 2.26
C LEU A 243 -6.87 -11.68 1.39
N ARG A 244 -6.37 -12.80 0.87
CA ARG A 244 -5.12 -12.81 0.08
C ARG A 244 -5.25 -11.95 -1.17
N ASN A 245 -6.38 -12.04 -1.86
CA ASN A 245 -6.66 -11.23 -3.04
C ASN A 245 -6.79 -9.75 -2.65
N ALA A 246 -7.48 -9.45 -1.54
CA ALA A 246 -7.62 -8.09 -1.04
C ALA A 246 -6.29 -7.42 -0.69
N LEU A 247 -5.27 -8.19 -0.24
CA LEU A 247 -3.91 -7.68 -0.03
C LEU A 247 -3.26 -7.16 -1.34
N GLY A 248 -3.53 -7.80 -2.48
CA GLY A 248 -3.07 -7.32 -3.79
C GLY A 248 -3.92 -6.18 -4.38
N ASP A 249 -5.16 -6.03 -3.90
CA ASP A 249 -6.12 -5.04 -4.38
C ASP A 249 -6.23 -3.81 -3.47
N VAL A 250 -5.32 -3.64 -2.51
CA VAL A 250 -5.31 -2.45 -1.64
C VAL A 250 -4.96 -1.21 -2.47
N LYS A 251 -6.00 -0.46 -2.82
CA LYS A 251 -5.90 0.80 -3.56
C LYS A 251 -5.87 1.99 -2.62
N ILE A 252 -5.04 2.98 -2.97
CA ILE A 252 -5.01 4.27 -2.29
C ILE A 252 -6.24 5.07 -2.74
N VAL A 253 -7.12 5.39 -1.80
CA VAL A 253 -8.27 6.29 -2.01
C VAL A 253 -7.85 7.75 -1.78
N ASP A 254 -7.05 7.98 -0.75
CA ASP A 254 -6.52 9.28 -0.34
C ASP A 254 -5.26 9.09 0.52
N VAL A 255 -4.55 10.18 0.83
CA VAL A 255 -3.31 10.19 1.62
C VAL A 255 -3.28 11.37 2.58
N VAL A 256 -2.68 11.14 3.75
CA VAL A 256 -2.43 12.20 4.72
C VAL A 256 -0.98 12.16 5.14
N ARG A 257 -0.32 13.32 5.13
CA ARG A 257 1.09 13.41 5.53
C ARG A 257 1.23 13.17 7.02
N LYS A 258 2.16 12.30 7.42
CA LYS A 258 2.49 12.08 8.82
C LYS A 258 3.13 13.34 9.41
N PRO A 259 2.96 13.59 10.73
CA PRO A 259 3.72 14.61 11.42
C PRO A 259 5.22 14.43 11.20
N SER A 260 5.95 15.52 11.00
CA SER A 260 7.42 15.48 10.89
C SER A 260 8.01 14.83 12.15
N GLY A 261 9.03 13.98 12.01
CA GLY A 261 9.64 13.28 13.16
C GLY A 261 9.05 11.91 13.48
N LEU A 262 7.88 11.58 12.92
CA LEU A 262 7.35 10.22 12.87
C LEU A 262 8.09 9.45 11.76
N GLY A 263 9.31 8.98 12.04
CA GLY A 263 10.11 8.24 11.06
C GLY A 263 9.39 6.97 10.57
N GLY A 264 9.87 6.38 9.47
CA GLY A 264 9.32 5.12 8.92
C GLY A 264 9.48 3.86 9.80
N SER A 265 9.82 4.02 11.09
CA SER A 265 9.99 2.94 12.07
C SER A 265 8.88 3.01 13.12
N LEU A 266 8.35 1.87 13.53
CA LEU A 266 7.40 1.76 14.65
C LEU A 266 8.02 2.13 15.97
N GLN A 267 9.31 1.83 16.11
CA GLN A 267 10.04 2.00 17.35
C GLN A 267 10.60 3.40 17.39
N ILE A 268 9.81 4.30 17.93
CA ILE A 268 10.21 5.67 18.15
C ILE A 268 10.70 5.75 19.59
N SER A 269 11.89 6.31 19.79
CA SER A 269 12.39 6.57 21.15
C SER A 269 11.38 7.47 21.88
N LYS A 270 11.02 7.11 23.11
CA LYS A 270 9.97 7.81 23.88
C LYS A 270 10.18 9.33 23.96
N ASP A 271 11.43 9.77 23.97
CA ASP A 271 11.84 11.17 24.08
C ASP A 271 11.75 11.94 22.75
N LYS A 272 11.35 11.29 21.65
CA LYS A 272 11.27 11.88 20.30
C LYS A 272 9.85 12.26 19.85
N LEU A 273 8.81 11.89 20.61
CA LEU A 273 7.42 12.22 20.29
C LEU A 273 6.92 13.38 21.16
N THR A 274 6.71 14.54 20.54
CA THR A 274 6.05 15.70 21.17
C THR A 274 4.57 15.42 21.41
N GLU A 275 3.92 16.17 22.30
CA GLU A 275 2.48 15.99 22.56
C GLU A 275 1.65 16.28 21.30
N GLU A 276 2.04 17.25 20.47
CA GLU A 276 1.36 17.58 19.23
C GLU A 276 1.40 16.42 18.22
N GLN A 277 2.53 15.69 18.15
CA GLN A 277 2.64 14.50 17.31
C GLN A 277 1.79 13.34 17.84
N LYS A 278 1.64 13.23 19.16
CA LYS A 278 0.75 12.25 19.78
C LYS A 278 -0.72 12.59 19.50
N ASP A 279 -1.10 13.85 19.59
CA ASP A 279 -2.44 14.32 19.24
C ASP A 279 -2.75 14.04 17.76
N ALA A 280 -1.82 14.39 16.86
CA ALA A 280 -1.98 14.09 15.45
C ALA A 280 -2.09 12.58 15.16
N LEU A 281 -1.36 11.72 15.88
CA LEU A 281 -1.53 10.27 15.79
C LEU A 281 -2.95 9.85 16.22
N ARG A 282 -3.44 10.39 17.34
CA ARG A 282 -4.77 10.11 17.89
C ARG A 282 -5.88 10.52 16.92
N ASP A 283 -5.72 11.65 16.24
CA ASP A 283 -6.70 12.16 15.25
C ASP A 283 -6.95 11.17 14.09
N PHE A 284 -5.98 10.31 13.79
CA PHE A 284 -6.11 9.27 12.76
C PHE A 284 -6.39 7.87 13.33
N GLY A 285 -6.60 7.75 14.64
CA GLY A 285 -6.84 6.47 15.33
C GLY A 285 -5.57 5.65 15.58
N PHE A 286 -4.42 6.30 15.70
CA PHE A 286 -3.14 5.65 16.05
C PHE A 286 -2.67 6.09 17.44
N PHE A 287 -2.23 5.14 18.24
CA PHE A 287 -1.90 5.39 19.64
C PHE A 287 -0.51 4.87 19.98
N PRO A 288 0.40 5.73 20.49
CA PRO A 288 1.69 5.30 20.95
C PRO A 288 1.53 4.54 22.28
N ASN A 289 2.05 3.32 22.31
CA ASN A 289 2.06 2.43 23.46
C ASN A 289 3.52 2.20 23.90
N PRO A 290 3.89 2.55 25.14
CA PRO A 290 5.23 2.29 25.65
C PRO A 290 5.49 0.80 25.83
N ARG A 291 6.62 0.35 25.31
CA ARG A 291 7.16 -0.98 25.58
C ARG A 291 8.05 -0.98 26.82
N PRO A 292 8.21 -2.15 27.47
CA PRO A 292 9.13 -2.31 28.60
C PRO A 292 10.60 -1.97 28.27
N ASP A 293 10.99 -2.06 26.99
CA ASP A 293 12.33 -1.75 26.50
C ASP A 293 12.62 -0.25 26.33
N GLY A 294 11.66 0.63 26.66
CA GLY A 294 11.80 2.08 26.55
C GLY A 294 11.48 2.65 25.15
N THR A 295 11.11 1.80 24.19
CA THR A 295 10.59 2.24 22.88
C THR A 295 9.08 2.49 22.95
N LEU A 296 8.57 3.34 22.05
CA LEU A 296 7.14 3.45 21.78
C LEU A 296 6.82 2.59 20.56
N ASP A 297 5.72 1.85 20.59
CA ASP A 297 5.11 1.18 19.43
C ASP A 297 3.79 1.88 19.11
N ILE A 298 3.33 1.85 17.86
CA ILE A 298 2.12 2.54 17.43
C ILE A 298 1.02 1.53 17.16
N TYR A 299 -0.04 1.51 17.97
CA TYR A 299 -1.19 0.63 17.75
C TYR A 299 -2.28 1.37 16.96
N GLY A 300 -2.97 0.65 16.06
CA GLY A 300 -4.19 1.15 15.43
C GLY A 300 -5.42 0.87 16.30
N THR A 301 -6.47 1.66 16.23
CA THR A 301 -7.71 1.40 16.99
C THR A 301 -8.41 0.10 16.62
N ASN A 302 -8.16 -0.42 15.41
CA ASN A 302 -9.00 -1.40 14.75
C ASN A 302 -8.26 -2.68 14.29
N GLY A 303 -7.29 -3.12 15.08
CA GLY A 303 -6.53 -4.35 14.85
C GLY A 303 -5.34 -4.18 13.91
N GLU A 304 -4.57 -5.25 13.75
CA GLU A 304 -3.46 -5.30 12.79
C GLU A 304 -3.39 -6.64 12.04
N VAL A 305 -2.92 -6.59 10.80
CA VAL A 305 -2.63 -7.77 9.99
C VAL A 305 -1.17 -7.71 9.57
N ILE A 306 -0.46 -8.81 9.82
CA ILE A 306 0.94 -8.97 9.48
C ILE A 306 1.03 -10.02 8.38
N VAL A 307 1.75 -9.74 7.30
CA VAL A 307 1.83 -10.59 6.11
C VAL A 307 3.28 -10.82 5.76
N ASP A 308 3.72 -12.08 5.76
CA ASP A 308 5.03 -12.44 5.27
C ASP A 308 4.96 -12.86 3.80
N THR A 309 5.99 -12.44 3.06
CA THR A 309 6.20 -12.88 1.70
C THR A 309 7.38 -13.85 1.59
N LYS A 310 7.35 -14.71 0.58
CA LYS A 310 8.45 -15.61 0.22
C LYS A 310 9.77 -14.89 -0.04
N GLU A 311 9.70 -13.62 -0.43
CA GLU A 311 10.87 -12.77 -0.65
C GLU A 311 11.57 -12.36 0.65
N GLY A 312 10.95 -12.60 1.82
CA GLY A 312 11.49 -12.23 3.12
C GLY A 312 11.05 -10.85 3.60
N VAL A 313 9.94 -10.31 3.07
CA VAL A 313 9.35 -9.04 3.47
C VAL A 313 8.13 -9.30 4.34
N GLU A 314 8.07 -8.71 5.52
CA GLU A 314 6.91 -8.72 6.41
C GLU A 314 6.23 -7.35 6.33
N TYR A 315 4.98 -7.32 5.85
CA TYR A 315 4.13 -6.13 5.86
C TYR A 315 3.35 -6.08 7.17
N VAL A 316 3.33 -4.92 7.81
CA VAL A 316 2.49 -4.68 9.00
C VAL A 316 1.46 -3.63 8.65
N LEU A 317 0.19 -4.04 8.63
CA LEU A 317 -0.96 -3.21 8.30
C LEU A 317 -1.74 -2.91 9.57
N ARG A 318 -1.75 -1.64 9.99
CA ARG A 318 -2.46 -1.19 11.20
C ARG A 318 -3.59 -0.26 10.83
N PHE A 319 -4.79 -0.57 11.31
CA PHE A 319 -5.99 0.14 10.93
C PHE A 319 -6.38 1.15 12.01
N GLY A 320 -6.49 2.41 11.60
CA GLY A 320 -6.92 3.51 12.45
C GLY A 320 -8.43 3.76 12.36
N ASP A 321 -8.81 5.01 12.59
CA ASP A 321 -10.21 5.42 12.62
C ASP A 321 -10.81 5.59 11.22
N ILE A 322 -12.13 5.74 11.17
CA ILE A 322 -12.86 6.02 9.94
C ILE A 322 -12.41 7.38 9.42
N ALA A 323 -11.91 7.42 8.19
CA ALA A 323 -11.58 8.66 7.53
C ALA A 323 -12.88 9.37 7.14
N PRO A 324 -13.07 10.65 7.54
CA PRO A 324 -14.21 11.43 7.08
C PRO A 324 -14.20 11.47 5.55
N GLN A 325 -15.38 11.32 4.95
CA GLN A 325 -15.56 11.34 3.51
C GLN A 325 -15.20 12.74 2.97
N ALA A 326 -13.93 12.95 2.62
CA ALA A 326 -13.48 14.17 1.97
C ALA A 326 -13.91 14.16 0.50
N ASP A 327 -15.20 14.37 0.21
CA ASP A 327 -15.76 14.48 -1.17
C ASP A 327 -15.07 13.55 -2.20
N LEU A 328 -14.91 12.29 -1.78
CA LEU A 328 -14.23 11.23 -2.52
C LEU A 328 -15.15 10.74 -3.65
N SER A 329 -15.23 11.54 -4.71
CA SER A 329 -15.83 11.16 -5.98
C SER A 329 -15.01 10.11 -6.75
N SER A 330 -13.89 9.64 -6.21
CA SER A 330 -12.91 8.76 -6.86
C SER A 330 -13.22 7.25 -6.80
N ALA A 331 -14.41 6.83 -6.36
CA ALA A 331 -14.78 5.41 -6.30
C ALA A 331 -15.97 5.03 -7.20
N SER A 332 -16.23 5.76 -8.29
CA SER A 332 -17.15 5.31 -9.34
C SER A 332 -16.37 4.61 -10.45
N GLY A 333 -16.01 3.34 -10.21
CA GLY A 333 -15.72 2.43 -11.31
C GLY A 333 -17.02 2.18 -12.07
N SER A 334 -17.20 2.84 -13.21
CA SER A 334 -18.22 2.48 -14.18
C SER A 334 -17.84 1.14 -14.80
N ASP A 335 -18.33 0.04 -14.23
CA ASP A 335 -18.47 -1.19 -14.99
C ASP A 335 -19.92 -1.24 -15.49
N SER A 336 -20.09 -0.78 -16.73
CA SER A 336 -21.35 -0.83 -17.45
C SER A 336 -21.65 -2.27 -17.84
N ASN A 337 -22.30 -3.01 -16.95
CA ASN A 337 -23.14 -4.13 -17.35
C ASN A 337 -24.54 -3.91 -16.75
N GLN A 338 -25.42 -3.33 -17.56
CA GLN A 338 -26.85 -3.28 -17.27
C GLN A 338 -27.39 -4.70 -17.28
N ASP A 339 -27.67 -5.28 -16.11
CA ASP A 339 -28.96 -5.91 -15.92
C ASP A 339 -29.33 -6.15 -14.46
N LYS A 340 -30.62 -5.90 -14.19
CA LYS A 340 -31.41 -6.15 -12.97
C LYS A 340 -31.25 -5.17 -11.78
N ALA A 341 -32.23 -4.28 -11.77
CA ALA A 341 -32.74 -3.53 -10.63
C ALA A 341 -32.84 -4.37 -9.33
N LYS A 342 -32.09 -3.95 -8.31
CA LYS A 342 -32.54 -3.85 -6.94
C LYS A 342 -32.07 -2.51 -6.39
N SER A 343 -32.99 -1.81 -5.74
CA SER A 343 -32.76 -0.57 -5.03
C SER A 343 -31.75 -0.78 -3.90
N ASP A 344 -30.48 -0.42 -4.11
CA ASP A 344 -29.55 -0.15 -3.03
C ASP A 344 -29.60 1.37 -2.76
N GLN A 345 -30.06 1.71 -1.56
CA GLN A 345 -29.86 3.03 -0.98
C GLN A 345 -28.35 3.34 -1.01
N ASP A 346 -27.99 4.60 -1.28
CA ASP A 346 -26.64 5.13 -1.16
C ASP A 346 -25.95 4.61 0.12
N GLN A 347 -25.17 3.53 0.00
CA GLN A 347 -24.28 3.10 1.06
C GLN A 347 -23.20 4.18 1.14
N VAL A 348 -23.21 4.92 2.26
CA VAL A 348 -22.12 5.82 2.63
C VAL A 348 -20.82 5.04 2.48
N LYS A 349 -20.00 5.39 1.49
CA LYS A 349 -18.70 4.75 1.25
C LYS A 349 -17.76 5.15 2.39
N VAL A 350 -17.72 4.31 3.41
CA VAL A 350 -16.83 4.46 4.56
C VAL A 350 -15.40 4.14 4.11
N ASN A 351 -14.45 4.95 4.56
CA ASN A 351 -13.03 4.71 4.35
C ASN A 351 -12.31 4.72 5.70
N ARG A 352 -11.08 4.19 5.73
CA ARG A 352 -10.32 4.03 6.97
C ARG A 352 -8.87 4.42 6.78
N TYR A 353 -8.28 5.01 7.81
CA TYR A 353 -6.84 5.25 7.85
C TYR A 353 -6.07 3.94 8.02
N LEU A 354 -4.99 3.81 7.26
CA LEU A 354 -4.09 2.69 7.24
C LEU A 354 -2.66 3.19 7.44
N PHE A 355 -1.99 2.62 8.44
CA PHE A 355 -0.56 2.75 8.62
C PHE A 355 0.11 1.48 8.08
N VAL A 356 1.04 1.65 7.14
CA VAL A 356 1.80 0.57 6.51
C VAL A 356 3.26 0.73 6.83
N MET A 357 3.92 -0.41 7.05
CA MET A 357 5.36 -0.51 7.11
C MET A 357 5.81 -1.89 6.63
N THR A 358 7.12 -2.04 6.48
CA THR A 358 7.74 -3.32 6.21
C THR A 358 8.94 -3.59 7.11
N GLN A 359 9.17 -4.86 7.41
CA GLN A 359 10.38 -5.35 8.07
C GLN A 359 10.81 -6.66 7.45
N LEU A 360 11.97 -7.18 7.87
CA LEU A 360 12.44 -8.49 7.42
C LEU A 360 11.59 -9.58 8.05
N ALA A 361 11.02 -10.47 7.23
CA ALA A 361 10.22 -11.61 7.70
C ALA A 361 11.14 -12.67 8.34
N PRO A 362 11.15 -12.81 9.68
CA PRO A 362 12.05 -13.76 10.35
C PRO A 362 11.66 -15.22 10.06
N SER A 363 10.37 -15.46 9.82
CA SER A 363 9.78 -16.75 9.46
C SER A 363 10.29 -17.30 8.13
N VAL A 364 10.70 -16.43 7.20
CA VAL A 364 11.13 -16.79 5.83
C VAL A 364 12.65 -16.71 5.67
N LEU A 365 13.32 -15.92 6.50
CA LEU A 365 14.76 -15.69 6.49
C LEU A 365 15.46 -16.51 7.60
N THR A 366 15.17 -17.81 7.67
CA THR A 366 15.86 -18.73 8.58
C THR A 366 17.21 -19.17 7.99
N PRO A 367 18.31 -19.13 8.76
CA PRO A 367 19.59 -19.67 8.30
C PRO A 367 19.46 -21.14 7.87
N PRO A 368 20.08 -21.55 6.74
CA PRO A 368 19.99 -22.93 6.27
C PRO A 368 20.71 -23.89 7.22
N GLU A 369 20.16 -25.10 7.39
CA GLU A 369 20.87 -26.18 8.07
C GLU A 369 22.07 -26.63 7.23
N LEU A 370 23.27 -26.59 7.82
CA LEU A 370 24.51 -26.98 7.17
C LEU A 370 24.84 -28.43 7.49
N THR A 371 25.19 -29.21 6.47
CA THR A 371 25.65 -30.58 6.68
C THR A 371 27.05 -30.54 7.30
N PRO A 372 27.30 -31.18 8.46
CA PRO A 372 28.63 -31.18 9.06
C PRO A 372 29.63 -31.90 8.15
N GLU A 373 30.82 -31.33 7.96
CA GLU A 373 31.90 -32.00 7.22
C GLU A 373 32.29 -33.29 7.97
N PRO A 374 32.43 -34.46 7.30
CA PRO A 374 32.83 -35.70 7.97
C PRO A 374 34.20 -35.54 8.61
N ALA A 375 34.29 -35.88 9.91
CA ALA A 375 35.54 -35.87 10.66
C ALA A 375 36.59 -36.70 9.90
N GLY A 376 37.71 -36.07 9.55
CA GLY A 376 38.87 -36.79 9.06
C GLY A 376 39.37 -37.79 10.11
N PRO A 377 40.13 -38.84 9.72
CA PRO A 377 40.72 -39.74 10.69
C PRO A 377 41.48 -38.94 11.74
N ALA A 378 41.17 -39.17 13.02
CA ALA A 378 41.84 -38.56 14.14
C ALA A 378 43.34 -38.77 13.99
N ALA A 379 44.11 -37.70 13.83
CA ALA A 379 45.54 -37.77 14.05
C ALA A 379 45.73 -38.12 15.52
N GLU A 380 46.21 -39.33 15.78
CA GLU A 380 46.60 -39.81 17.11
C GLU A 380 47.52 -38.79 17.80
N PRO A 381 47.41 -38.63 19.13
CA PRO A 381 48.24 -37.68 19.87
C PRO A 381 49.70 -38.11 19.77
N LYS A 382 50.55 -37.26 19.17
CA LYS A 382 52.00 -37.41 19.31
C LYS A 382 52.37 -37.15 20.78
N PRO A 383 53.18 -38.01 21.42
CA PRO A 383 53.66 -37.75 22.78
C PRO A 383 54.60 -36.55 22.82
N ASP A 384 54.52 -35.86 23.95
CA ASP A 384 55.27 -34.67 24.36
C ASP A 384 56.76 -34.99 24.59
N GLU A 385 57.67 -34.25 23.94
CA GLU A 385 59.05 -34.06 24.40
C GLU A 385 59.53 -32.63 24.09
N GLY A 386 59.79 -31.86 25.14
CA GLY A 386 61.11 -31.22 25.32
C GLY A 386 61.39 -29.88 24.65
N LYS A 387 61.27 -28.81 25.44
CA LYS A 387 61.68 -27.41 25.20
C LYS A 387 63.21 -27.24 25.00
N LYS A 388 63.66 -26.43 24.00
CA LYS A 388 64.53 -25.23 24.16
C LYS A 388 65.12 -24.65 22.85
N ASP A 389 64.92 -23.33 22.72
CA ASP A 389 65.82 -22.20 22.34
C ASP A 389 66.67 -22.15 21.05
N ASP A 390 66.41 -21.06 20.31
CA ASP A 390 67.32 -20.06 19.71
C ASP A 390 67.88 -20.13 18.26
N ALA A 391 67.80 -18.94 17.62
CA ALA A 391 68.68 -18.31 16.62
C ALA A 391 68.79 -18.75 15.13
N LYS A 392 68.26 -17.87 14.26
CA LYS A 392 68.88 -17.13 13.12
C LYS A 392 69.55 -17.85 11.89
N LYS A 393 68.97 -17.51 10.72
CA LYS A 393 69.58 -17.07 9.42
C LYS A 393 70.33 -18.06 8.50
N GLY A 394 69.90 -18.13 7.23
CA GLY A 394 70.78 -18.00 6.04
C GLY A 394 70.87 -19.16 5.03
N ASP A 395 70.28 -18.93 3.85
CA ASP A 395 70.63 -19.30 2.46
C ASP A 395 70.95 -20.74 1.95
N ASP A 396 70.25 -21.02 0.83
CA ASP A 396 70.58 -21.73 -0.43
C ASP A 396 71.29 -23.10 -0.46
N ALA A 397 70.60 -24.10 -1.04
CA ALA A 397 71.05 -24.83 -2.25
C ALA A 397 70.01 -25.85 -2.78
N LYS A 398 69.66 -25.66 -4.06
CA LYS A 398 69.15 -26.60 -5.10
C LYS A 398 69.92 -27.95 -5.05
N SER A 399 69.38 -29.17 -5.18
CA SER A 399 68.63 -29.87 -6.25
C SER A 399 68.40 -31.31 -5.72
N GLU A 400 67.34 -32.05 -6.04
CA GLU A 400 67.25 -32.92 -7.23
C GLU A 400 65.84 -33.52 -7.34
N GLU A 401 65.39 -33.68 -8.58
CA GLU A 401 64.17 -34.36 -8.99
C GLU A 401 64.15 -35.84 -8.57
N LYS A 402 63.00 -36.30 -8.08
CA LYS A 402 62.46 -37.61 -8.47
C LYS A 402 60.93 -37.52 -8.59
N LYS A 403 60.47 -37.54 -9.84
CA LYS A 403 59.11 -37.94 -10.22
C LYS A 403 58.92 -39.39 -9.79
N ASP A 404 57.90 -39.65 -8.98
CA ASP A 404 57.23 -40.94 -8.93
C ASP A 404 55.74 -40.71 -9.20
N ASP A 405 55.34 -41.10 -10.41
CA ASP A 405 53.95 -41.27 -10.83
C ASP A 405 53.24 -42.27 -9.91
N LYS A 406 52.33 -41.77 -9.08
CA LYS A 406 51.23 -42.58 -8.52
C LYS A 406 49.91 -41.87 -8.84
N PRO A 407 48.90 -42.57 -9.37
CA PRO A 407 47.61 -41.97 -9.65
C PRO A 407 47.07 -41.40 -8.33
N ALA A 408 46.69 -40.11 -8.34
CA ALA A 408 45.97 -39.50 -7.24
C ALA A 408 44.67 -40.29 -7.05
N VAL A 409 44.65 -41.20 -6.07
CA VAL A 409 43.41 -41.73 -5.53
C VAL A 409 42.77 -40.53 -4.86
N VAL A 410 41.83 -39.89 -5.57
CA VAL A 410 40.96 -38.88 -4.98
C VAL A 410 40.27 -39.60 -3.82
N ASP A 411 40.69 -39.30 -2.59
CA ASP A 411 40.11 -39.88 -1.39
C ASP A 411 38.59 -39.63 -1.46
N PRO A 412 37.74 -40.67 -1.52
CA PRO A 412 36.29 -40.48 -1.57
C PRO A 412 35.78 -39.59 -0.43
N GLN A 413 36.49 -39.55 0.71
CA GLN A 413 36.17 -38.65 1.82
C GLN A 413 36.57 -37.19 1.54
N GLN A 414 37.65 -36.93 0.80
CA GLN A 414 38.00 -35.57 0.35
C GLN A 414 36.98 -35.05 -0.66
N ALA A 415 36.59 -35.88 -1.63
CA ALA A 415 35.56 -35.53 -2.61
C ALA A 415 34.21 -35.23 -1.94
N GLU A 416 33.83 -36.00 -0.92
CA GLU A 416 32.59 -35.77 -0.15
C GLU A 416 32.67 -34.52 0.73
N ARG A 417 33.80 -34.27 1.39
CA ARG A 417 34.03 -33.01 2.14
C ARG A 417 33.93 -31.79 1.23
N GLU A 418 34.54 -31.84 0.05
CA GLU A 418 34.46 -30.74 -0.92
C GLU A 418 33.03 -30.53 -1.46
N ARG A 419 32.27 -31.61 -1.67
CA ARG A 419 30.85 -31.52 -2.06
C ARG A 419 30.01 -30.88 -0.96
N ILE A 420 30.14 -31.33 0.28
CA ILE A 420 29.43 -30.78 1.44
C ILE A 420 29.81 -29.31 1.63
N ARG A 421 31.09 -28.95 1.52
CA ARG A 421 31.54 -27.57 1.60
C ARG A 421 30.93 -26.70 0.51
N LYS A 422 31.00 -27.13 -0.75
CA LYS A 422 30.39 -26.39 -1.88
C LYS A 422 28.87 -26.27 -1.73
N GLU A 423 28.20 -27.31 -1.24
CA GLU A 423 26.76 -27.28 -0.99
C GLU A 423 26.39 -26.32 0.14
N ASN A 424 27.12 -26.35 1.26
CA ASN A 424 26.95 -25.42 2.37
C ASN A 424 27.25 -23.97 1.95
N GLU A 425 28.32 -23.75 1.19
CA GLU A 425 28.67 -22.45 0.62
C GLU A 425 27.55 -21.94 -0.30
N ARG A 426 27.01 -22.80 -1.18
CA ARG A 426 25.87 -22.47 -2.05
C ARG A 426 24.64 -22.10 -1.23
N LYS A 427 24.24 -22.92 -0.26
CA LYS A 427 23.10 -22.65 0.64
C LYS A 427 23.27 -21.32 1.38
N MET A 428 24.47 -21.05 1.89
CA MET A 428 24.77 -19.79 2.57
C MET A 428 24.80 -18.59 1.62
N SER A 429 25.29 -18.75 0.39
CA SER A 429 25.26 -17.69 -0.63
C SER A 429 23.82 -17.34 -0.99
N GLU A 430 23.00 -18.35 -1.30
CA GLU A 430 21.57 -18.16 -1.63
C GLU A 430 20.81 -17.47 -0.49
N TYR A 431 21.08 -17.87 0.77
CA TYR A 431 20.53 -17.22 1.94
C TYR A 431 20.95 -15.73 2.06
N ARG A 432 22.25 -15.43 1.88
CA ARG A 432 22.75 -14.04 1.93
C ARG A 432 22.16 -13.18 0.82
N ASP A 433 22.05 -13.72 -0.39
CA ASP A 433 21.47 -13.02 -1.53
C ASP A 433 19.98 -12.74 -1.31
N LYS A 434 19.24 -13.73 -0.81
CA LYS A 434 17.82 -13.58 -0.45
C LYS A 434 17.65 -12.51 0.63
N LYS A 435 18.44 -12.57 1.70
CA LYS A 435 18.41 -11.57 2.78
C LYS A 435 18.73 -10.16 2.26
N THR A 436 19.75 -10.02 1.42
CA THR A 436 20.13 -8.72 0.85
C THR A 436 19.03 -8.13 -0.04
N LYS A 437 18.38 -8.97 -0.87
CA LYS A 437 17.21 -8.55 -1.66
C LYS A 437 16.05 -8.10 -0.78
N ALA A 438 15.73 -8.87 0.25
CA ALA A 438 14.70 -8.52 1.23
C ALA A 438 15.01 -7.18 1.93
N GLU A 439 16.25 -6.97 2.37
CA GLU A 439 16.69 -5.71 3.00
C GLU A 439 16.52 -4.50 2.09
N ASN A 440 16.89 -4.63 0.81
CA ASN A 440 16.73 -3.57 -0.16
C ASN A 440 15.25 -3.28 -0.44
N ARG A 441 14.43 -4.34 -0.56
CA ARG A 441 12.99 -4.21 -0.78
C ARG A 441 12.28 -3.55 0.40
N VAL A 442 12.62 -3.93 1.64
CA VAL A 442 12.12 -3.29 2.86
C VAL A 442 12.50 -1.81 2.91
N LYS A 443 13.74 -1.46 2.54
CA LYS A 443 14.17 -0.04 2.50
C LYS A 443 13.37 0.77 1.47
N GLU A 444 13.18 0.23 0.28
CA GLU A 444 12.41 0.87 -0.79
C GLU A 444 10.95 1.10 -0.36
N LEU A 445 10.30 0.07 0.17
CA LEU A 445 8.92 0.12 0.63
C LEU A 445 8.75 1.06 1.82
N ASN A 446 9.65 1.02 2.81
CA ASN A 446 9.61 1.96 3.92
C ASN A 446 9.86 3.40 3.49
N ALA A 447 10.69 3.66 2.47
CA ALA A 447 10.83 4.99 1.90
C ALA A 447 9.51 5.48 1.25
N ARG A 448 8.78 4.59 0.57
CA ARG A 448 7.44 4.87 0.02
C ARG A 448 6.43 5.19 1.14
N PHE A 449 6.43 4.43 2.23
CA PHE A 449 5.45 4.55 3.32
C PHE A 449 5.81 5.57 4.40
N ALA A 450 7.05 6.06 4.43
CA ALA A 450 7.60 6.84 5.54
C ALA A 450 6.72 8.03 5.92
N ASP A 451 6.34 8.84 4.92
CA ASP A 451 5.72 10.14 5.13
C ASP A 451 4.18 10.12 5.13
N TRP A 452 3.54 8.96 4.94
CA TRP A 452 2.11 8.92 4.59
C TRP A 452 1.28 7.94 5.44
N TYR A 453 0.17 8.41 5.98
CA TYR A 453 -1.00 7.57 6.24
C TYR A 453 -1.78 7.42 4.95
N TYR A 454 -2.34 6.24 4.73
CA TYR A 454 -3.15 5.94 3.56
C TYR A 454 -4.61 5.84 3.94
N VAL A 455 -5.50 6.19 3.03
CA VAL A 455 -6.93 5.96 3.17
C VAL A 455 -7.32 4.82 2.23
N VAL A 456 -7.95 3.80 2.78
CA VAL A 456 -8.41 2.61 2.06
C VAL A 456 -9.91 2.43 2.24
N SER A 457 -10.56 1.73 1.31
CA SER A 457 -12.00 1.49 1.41
C SER A 457 -12.34 0.54 2.56
N GLU A 458 -13.49 0.76 3.19
CA GLU A 458 -14.00 -0.12 4.25
C GLU A 458 -14.24 -1.56 3.75
N ASP A 459 -14.56 -1.73 2.47
CA ASP A 459 -14.76 -3.05 1.86
C ASP A 459 -13.46 -3.86 1.80
N VAL A 460 -12.35 -3.23 1.42
CA VAL A 460 -11.01 -3.87 1.44
C VAL A 460 -10.61 -4.15 2.88
N TYR A 461 -10.84 -3.19 3.78
CA TYR A 461 -10.59 -3.38 5.21
C TYR A 461 -11.31 -4.61 5.78
N LYS A 462 -12.61 -4.78 5.52
CA LYS A 462 -13.40 -5.94 6.01
C LYS A 462 -12.92 -7.28 5.46
N LYS A 463 -12.36 -7.30 4.25
CA LYS A 463 -11.77 -8.53 3.67
C LYS A 463 -10.43 -8.89 4.31
N ILE A 464 -9.68 -7.90 4.79
CA ILE A 464 -8.36 -8.12 5.43
C ILE A 464 -8.51 -8.35 6.94
N ARG A 465 -9.41 -7.63 7.62
CA ARG A 465 -9.65 -7.72 9.07
C ARG A 465 -10.61 -8.86 9.38
N LEU A 466 -10.09 -10.09 9.38
CA LEU A 466 -10.88 -11.28 9.72
C LEU A 466 -11.09 -11.43 11.22
N VAL A 467 -12.29 -11.87 11.61
CA VAL A 467 -12.54 -12.38 12.96
C VAL A 467 -12.62 -13.91 12.95
N ARG A 468 -12.73 -14.56 14.12
CA ARG A 468 -12.78 -16.03 14.21
C ARG A 468 -13.81 -16.66 13.28
N SER A 469 -15.02 -16.09 13.19
CA SER A 469 -16.10 -16.60 12.34
C SER A 469 -15.84 -16.44 10.84
N ASP A 470 -14.91 -15.58 10.44
CA ASP A 470 -14.45 -15.51 9.05
C ASP A 470 -13.38 -16.55 8.75
N ILE A 471 -12.55 -16.92 9.74
CA ILE A 471 -11.44 -17.87 9.57
C ILE A 471 -11.95 -19.32 9.63
N VAL A 472 -12.88 -19.58 10.54
CA VAL A 472 -13.38 -20.93 10.84
C VAL A 472 -14.87 -20.99 10.51
N LYS A 473 -15.26 -22.02 9.76
CA LYS A 473 -16.66 -22.33 9.46
C LYS A 473 -16.97 -23.78 9.81
N GLU A 474 -18.26 -24.07 9.84
CA GLU A 474 -18.77 -25.42 9.98
C GLU A 474 -18.35 -26.29 8.77
N ALA A 475 -17.84 -27.49 9.04
CA ALA A 475 -17.49 -28.47 8.03
C ALA A 475 -18.75 -29.03 7.37
N SER A 476 -18.68 -29.38 6.09
CA SER A 476 -19.83 -29.93 5.37
C SER A 476 -20.40 -31.22 5.99
N THR A 477 -19.58 -31.99 6.70
CA THR A 477 -19.93 -33.21 7.44
C THR A 477 -20.69 -32.94 8.74
N ALA A 478 -20.68 -31.70 9.24
CA ALA A 478 -21.35 -31.33 10.49
C ALA A 478 -22.88 -31.31 10.37
N LYS A 479 -23.42 -31.24 9.15
CA LYS A 479 -24.88 -31.36 8.91
C LYS A 479 -25.45 -32.70 9.37
N ASP A 480 -24.64 -33.76 9.38
CA ASP A 480 -25.05 -35.10 9.80
C ASP A 480 -24.89 -35.30 11.33
N GLU A 481 -23.96 -34.57 11.95
CA GLU A 481 -23.64 -34.70 13.38
C GLU A 481 -24.27 -33.60 14.27
N GLY A 482 -24.67 -32.47 13.70
CA GLY A 482 -25.13 -31.25 14.37
C GLY A 482 -23.98 -30.31 14.72
N PHE A 483 -24.16 -28.99 14.56
CA PHE A 483 -23.14 -27.97 14.89
C PHE A 483 -23.67 -26.91 15.86
N GLY A 484 -22.82 -26.45 16.77
CA GLY A 484 -23.17 -25.40 17.73
C GLY A 484 -24.35 -25.78 18.63
N VAL A 485 -25.46 -25.04 18.54
CA VAL A 485 -26.67 -25.25 19.36
C VAL A 485 -27.32 -26.60 19.05
N ASP A 486 -27.21 -27.09 17.82
CA ASP A 486 -27.79 -28.37 17.42
C ASP A 486 -26.98 -29.56 17.94
N ALA A 487 -25.64 -29.43 18.02
CA ALA A 487 -24.79 -30.37 18.74
C ALA A 487 -25.14 -30.41 20.23
N PHE A 488 -25.45 -29.25 20.82
CA PHE A 488 -25.82 -29.12 22.23
C PHE A 488 -27.18 -29.77 22.53
N ARG A 489 -28.18 -29.57 21.66
CA ARG A 489 -29.49 -30.24 21.74
C ARG A 489 -29.37 -31.75 21.54
N LYS A 490 -28.53 -32.19 20.60
CA LYS A 490 -28.26 -33.61 20.37
C LYS A 490 -27.55 -34.26 21.58
N LEU A 491 -26.62 -33.55 22.22
CA LEU A 491 -26.02 -33.95 23.50
C LEU A 491 -27.01 -33.99 24.67
N GLU A 492 -28.00 -33.09 24.69
CA GLU A 492 -29.10 -33.08 25.66
C GLU A 492 -30.05 -34.28 25.45
N GLU A 493 -30.32 -34.64 24.20
CA GLU A 493 -31.16 -35.80 23.83
C GLU A 493 -30.44 -37.14 24.01
N GLU A 494 -29.17 -37.24 23.61
CA GLU A 494 -28.40 -38.50 23.62
C GLU A 494 -27.66 -38.76 24.95
N GLY A 495 -27.48 -37.72 25.78
CA GLY A 495 -26.78 -37.79 27.06
C GLY A 495 -25.24 -37.92 26.95
N LEU A 496 -24.52 -37.42 27.95
CA LEU A 496 -23.06 -37.56 28.05
C LEU A 496 -22.68 -39.04 28.22
N LYS A 497 -22.10 -39.65 27.19
CA LYS A 497 -21.56 -41.02 27.28
C LYS A 497 -20.44 -41.04 28.35
N PRO A 498 -20.48 -41.97 29.32
CA PRO A 498 -19.47 -42.02 30.38
C PRO A 498 -18.09 -42.33 29.76
N ALA A 499 -17.07 -41.63 30.26
CA ALA A 499 -15.68 -41.84 29.83
C ALA A 499 -15.31 -43.32 30.03
N ALA A 500 -14.86 -43.97 28.95
CA ALA A 500 -14.37 -45.33 29.01
C ALA A 500 -13.18 -45.39 29.98
N LYS A 501 -13.28 -46.28 30.98
CA LYS A 501 -12.25 -46.51 32.00
C LYS A 501 -11.01 -47.18 31.44
#